data_AF-A0A6B2XJE8-F1
#
_entry.id   AF-A0A6B2XJE8-F1
#
_cell.length_a   1.000
_cell.length_b   1.000
_cell.length_c   1.000
_cell.angle_alpha   90.00
_cell.angle_beta   90.00
_cell.angle_gamma   90.00
#
_symmetry.space_group_name_H-M   'P 1'
#
loop_
_entity.id
_entity.type
_entity.pdbx_description
1 polymer ?
#
loop_
_entity_poly.entity_id
_entity_poly.type
_entity_poly.pdbx_seq_one_letter_code
_entity_poly.pdbx_strand_id
1 'polypeptide(L)' 'MLTIGQVAAHLGVTVRAVRHYHQKGLLPEPERDASGYRRYGADAVVSLVRIKTLSDAGV' A
#
# COMPACT_ATOMS: atom_id res chain seq x y z
N MET A 1 6.71 -8.61 6.58
CA MET A 1 5.68 -7.63 6.99
C MET A 1 6.33 -6.24 7.01
N LEU A 2 5.93 -5.34 6.10
CA LEU A 2 6.51 -4.00 5.95
C LEU A 2 5.62 -2.94 6.60
N THR A 3 6.18 -1.80 7.01
CA THR A 3 5.39 -0.61 7.36
C THR A 3 4.92 0.13 6.10
N ILE A 4 3.98 1.06 6.24
CA ILE A 4 3.52 1.90 5.11
C ILE A 4 4.66 2.69 4.46
N GLY A 5 5.63 3.16 5.25
CA GLY A 5 6.80 3.88 4.74
C GLY A 5 7.73 2.97 3.96
N GLN A 6 7.98 1.76 4.49
CA GLN A 6 8.82 0.77 3.81
C GLN A 6 8.20 0.33 2.48
N VAL A 7 6.90 -0.02 2.45
CA VAL A 7 6.26 -0.46 1.20
C VAL A 7 6.17 0.68 0.18
N ALA A 8 5.91 1.91 0.62
CA ALA A 8 5.91 3.08 -0.25
C ALA A 8 7.29 3.28 -0.91
N ALA A 9 8.37 3.20 -0.12
CA ALA A 9 9.73 3.31 -0.62
C ALA A 9 10.09 2.18 -1.60
N HIS A 10 9.74 0.93 -1.29
CA HIS A 10 10.01 -0.22 -2.17
C HIS A 10 9.31 -0.09 -3.53
N LEU A 11 8.13 0.51 -3.55
CA LEU A 11 7.31 0.67 -4.75
C LEU A 11 7.53 2.01 -5.45
N GLY A 12 8.39 2.89 -4.94
CA GLY A 12 8.60 4.22 -5.50
C GLY A 12 7.35 5.10 -5.50
N VAL A 13 6.45 4.90 -4.52
CA VAL A 13 5.25 5.71 -4.33
C VAL A 13 5.33 6.48 -3.02
N THR A 14 4.48 7.49 -2.85
CA THR A 14 4.40 8.22 -1.58
C THR A 14 3.51 7.47 -0.58
N VAL A 15 3.78 7.65 0.72
CA VAL A 15 2.86 7.20 1.78
C VAL A 15 1.45 7.78 1.58
N ARG A 16 1.36 9.01 1.06
CA ARG A 16 0.09 9.65 0.71
C ARG A 16 -0.66 8.86 -0.37
N ALA A 17 0.03 8.36 -1.40
CA ALA A 17 -0.58 7.52 -2.44
C ALA A 17 -1.15 6.21 -1.85
N VAL A 18 -0.39 5.54 -0.97
CA VAL A 18 -0.89 4.32 -0.31
C VAL A 18 -2.15 4.61 0.53
N ARG A 19 -2.18 5.72 1.29
CA ARG A 19 -3.37 6.16 2.03
C ARG A 19 -4.55 6.49 1.11
N HIS A 20 -4.27 7.10 -0.04
CA HIS A 20 -5.28 7.41 -1.05
C HIS A 20 -5.91 6.15 -1.62
N TYR A 21 -5.12 5.10 -1.87
CA TYR A 21 -5.64 3.81 -2.32
C TYR A 21 -6.54 3.14 -1.27
N HIS A 22 -6.21 3.24 0.02
CA HIS A 22 -7.12 2.81 1.09
C HIS A 22 -8.43 3.61 1.11
N GLN A 23 -8.34 4.94 1.02
CA GLN A 23 -9.52 5.81 1.03
C GLN A 23 -10.46 5.54 -0.15
N LYS A 24 -9.90 5.21 -1.32
CA LYS A 24 -10.67 4.81 -2.52
C LYS A 24 -11.15 3.36 -2.49
N GLY A 25 -10.82 2.58 -1.45
CA GLY A 25 -11.15 1.15 -1.37
C GLY A 25 -10.39 0.26 -2.37
N LEU A 26 -9.35 0.78 -3.02
CA LEU A 26 -8.53 0.04 -3.97
C LEU A 26 -7.60 -0.95 -3.27
N LEU A 27 -7.23 -0.66 -2.03
CA LEU A 27 -6.39 -1.48 -1.19
C LEU A 27 -7.07 -1.64 0.17
N PRO A 28 -7.34 -2.87 0.65
CA PRO A 28 -7.88 -3.07 1.99
C PRO A 28 -6.90 -2.51 3.03
N GLU A 29 -7.41 -1.79 4.02
CA GLU A 29 -6.57 -1.23 5.08
C GLU A 29 -6.20 -2.33 6.08
N PRO A 30 -4.91 -2.68 6.23
CA PRO A 30 -4.51 -3.72 7.14
C PRO A 30 -4.77 -3.31 8.59
N GLU A 31 -5.09 -4.31 9.41
CA GLU A 31 -5.22 -4.14 10.84
C GLU A 31 -3.90 -3.65 11.47
N ARG A 32 -4.04 -3.02 12.63
CA ARG A 32 -2.88 -2.62 13.43
C ARG A 32 -2.38 -3.84 14.19
N ASP A 33 -1.07 -4.06 14.17
CA ASP A 33 -0.43 -5.07 15.00
C ASP A 33 -0.46 -4.67 16.49
N ALA A 34 0.03 -5.55 17.37
CA ALA A 34 0.13 -5.29 18.81
C ALA A 34 1.00 -4.07 19.16
N SER A 35 1.87 -3.62 18.25
CA SER A 35 2.69 -2.42 18.39
C SER A 35 2.00 -1.16 17.84
N GLY A 36 0.76 -1.28 17.35
CA GLY A 36 -0.03 -0.17 16.80
C GLY A 36 0.29 0.18 15.35
N TYR A 37 1.18 -0.56 14.69
CA TYR A 37 1.59 -0.32 13.31
C TYR A 37 0.79 -1.15 12.32
N ARG A 38 0.50 -0.56 11.16
CA ARG A 38 -0.03 -1.29 10.02
C ARG A 38 1.07 -2.08 9.34
N ARG A 39 0.80 -3.36 9.08
CA ARG A 39 1.73 -4.27 8.42
C ARG A 39 1.20 -4.69 7.07
N TYR A 40 2.08 -4.58 6.08
CA TYR A 40 1.81 -4.95 4.70
C TYR A 40 2.51 -6.28 4.42
N GLY A 41 1.71 -7.31 4.18
CA GLY A 41 2.16 -8.63 3.74
C GLY A 41 2.46 -8.68 2.25
N ALA A 42 2.88 -9.84 1.77
CA ALA A 42 3.18 -10.04 0.35
C ALA A 42 1.96 -9.81 -0.55
N ASP A 43 0.77 -10.19 -0.09
CA ASP A 43 -0.54 -9.95 -0.71
C ASP A 43 -0.84 -8.46 -0.90
N ALA A 44 -0.58 -7.64 0.13
CA ALA A 44 -0.76 -6.21 0.06
C ALA A 44 0.26 -5.56 -0.90
N VAL A 45 1.50 -6.07 -0.93
CA VAL A 45 2.53 -5.63 -1.87
C VAL A 45 2.11 -5.93 -3.31
N VAL A 46 1.66 -7.16 -3.60
CA VAL A 46 1.18 -7.54 -4.94
C VAL A 46 0.02 -6.65 -5.39
N SER A 47 -0.93 -6.37 -4.50
CA SER A 47 -2.06 -5.48 -4.78
C SER A 47 -1.59 -4.06 -5.08
N LEU A 48 -0.66 -3.52 -4.28
CA LEU A 48 -0.08 -2.20 -4.50
C LEU A 48 0.69 -2.10 -5.82
N VAL A 49 1.45 -3.13 -6.20
CA VAL A 49 2.13 -3.19 -7.50
C VAL A 49 1.11 -3.08 -8.63
N ARG A 50 0.02 -3.86 -8.59
CA ARG A 50 -1.04 -3.82 -9.61
C ARG A 50 -1.67 -2.43 -9.71
N ILE A 51 -2.06 -1.84 -8.58
CA ILE A 51 -2.67 -0.51 -8.54
C ILE A 51 -1.70 0.53 -9.13
N LYS A 52 -0.42 0.49 -8.75
CA LYS A 52 0.60 1.39 -9.29
C LYS A 52 0.75 1.23 -10.79
N THR A 53 0.91 0.01 -11.28
CA THR A 53 1.10 -0.27 -12.71
C THR A 53 -0.08 0.23 -13.55
N LEU A 54 -1.32 0.05 -13.07
CA LEU A 54 -2.51 0.55 -13.75
C LEU A 54 -2.57 2.09 -13.71
N SER A 55 -2.29 2.69 -12.54
CA SER A 55 -2.24 4.14 -12.38
C SER A 55 -1.21 4.78 -13.31
N ASP A 56 -0.02 4.19 -13.43
CA ASP A 56 1.06 4.67 -14.31
C ASP A 56 0.69 4.53 -15.79
N ALA A 57 -0.19 3.58 -16.14
CA ALA A 57 -0.71 3.39 -17.49
C ALA A 57 -1.89 4.33 -17.84
N GLY A 58 -2.34 5.15 -16.89
CA GLY A 58 -3.44 6.11 -17.10
C GLY A 58 -4.85 5.52 -17.00
N VAL A 59 -5.00 4.36 -16.36
CA VAL A 59 -6.28 3.70 -16.05
C VAL A 59 -6.76 4.11 -14.66
#